data_AF-A0A956YCU7-F1
#
_entry.id   AF-A0A956YCU7-F1
#
_cell.length_a   1.000
_cell.length_b   1.000
_cell.length_c   1.000
_cell.angle_alpha   90.00
_cell.angle_beta   90.00
_cell.angle_gamma   90.00
#
_symmetry.space_group_name_H-M   'P 1'
#
loop_
_entity.id
_entity.type
_entity.pdbx_description
1 polymer ?
#
loop_
_entity_poly.entity_id
_entity_poly.type
_entity_poly.pdbx_seq_one_letter_code
_entity_poly.pdbx_strand_id
1 'polypeptide(L)'
;MFQLFAAQRWQIPATEGYSTLLIEYEIIAAQTFGTGITPDDIVVTDADRNAAINRIEIMSAEAAEQTLELGGDHTADDYENMTEEQLIEEIAHDIAFSRMLTAASGVTGQSFLAIAGVLLAIILLLAQGGGYVGGAAVAANAARLGRLPGFFIDDRIGIAVIWGVAFIFIPIIREVVIVESYYAFGFVSAFIITSTTVFFVREDVLIERGIQPGSGEARSLKFAGLRGMVASYIMGIVLVTQKTDALMFIILAGAVITLLQFYIANGGLQRDVKKRAMPTVRPGAWHHSYASGVQRAFDQARQRGVANLVSELIEDGALVKFNVEPDRIIRLVSYTHGVDPSLFHFTDSDHDHDHIEEPSVQLEEVYQEAHATRNELIRHIERYSHYGIFTFIDKYHKNWLNPAKGRDEATVQRAMLGILFPMSDPDTIWQEFQTYRWEKIPEAIWQFCRERYRWAKDQWPNLSDRITTVWVLQDYGLIPDEVDVDMQIIVDDRHTDIKTVHIHTQGSSEGNSPERSDEQLDNPEEASGDINED
;
A
#
# COMPACT_ATOMS: atom_id res chain seq x y z
N MET A 1 7.43 34.47 -28.22
CA MET A 1 8.77 34.32 -28.83
C MET A 1 9.22 32.85 -28.92
N PHE A 2 9.66 32.17 -27.85
CA PHE A 2 10.15 30.76 -27.95
C PHE A 2 9.12 29.75 -28.50
N GLN A 3 7.84 29.90 -28.20
CA GLN A 3 6.79 28.95 -28.63
C GLN A 3 6.31 29.17 -30.08
N LEU A 4 6.16 30.41 -30.53
CA LEU A 4 5.89 30.69 -31.96
C LEU A 4 7.08 30.23 -32.83
N PHE A 5 8.31 30.45 -32.34
CA PHE A 5 9.52 29.92 -32.97
C PHE A 5 9.54 28.39 -32.95
N ALA A 6 9.11 27.73 -31.87
CA ALA A 6 9.00 26.27 -31.83
C ALA A 6 7.92 25.72 -32.79
N ALA A 7 6.74 26.34 -32.86
CA ALA A 7 5.68 25.97 -33.79
C ALA A 7 6.14 26.10 -35.26
N GLN A 8 6.79 27.22 -35.60
CA GLN A 8 7.41 27.42 -36.92
C GLN A 8 8.58 26.45 -37.20
N ARG A 9 9.36 26.07 -36.18
CA ARG A 9 10.51 25.15 -36.31
C ARG A 9 10.10 23.68 -36.38
N TRP A 10 8.93 23.32 -35.86
CA TRP A 10 8.39 21.95 -35.82
C TRP A 10 7.18 21.74 -36.74
N GLN A 11 6.81 22.74 -37.56
CA GLN A 11 5.68 22.67 -38.51
C GLN A 11 4.35 22.26 -37.86
N ILE A 12 4.06 22.75 -36.66
CA ILE A 12 2.79 22.47 -35.97
C ILE A 12 1.67 23.28 -36.67
N PRO A 13 0.62 22.66 -37.23
CA PRO A 13 -0.42 23.37 -37.98
C PRO A 13 -1.19 24.38 -37.11
N ALA A 14 -1.57 25.53 -37.69
CA ALA A 14 -2.36 26.54 -37.00
C ALA A 14 -3.78 26.05 -36.61
N THR A 15 -4.24 24.96 -37.21
CA THR A 15 -5.53 24.29 -37.00
C THR A 15 -5.55 23.31 -35.81
N GLU A 16 -4.40 22.97 -35.20
CA GLU A 16 -4.33 22.08 -34.04
C GLU A 16 -4.58 22.81 -32.71
N GLY A 17 -5.83 23.19 -32.45
CA GLY A 17 -6.44 23.49 -31.13
C GLY A 17 -5.71 24.50 -30.22
N TYR A 18 -4.56 24.11 -29.66
CA TYR A 18 -3.68 24.96 -28.86
C TYR A 18 -3.04 26.09 -29.68
N SER A 19 -2.71 25.85 -30.96
CA SER A 19 -2.18 26.88 -31.87
C SER A 19 -3.23 27.96 -32.17
N THR A 20 -4.47 27.56 -32.42
CA THR A 20 -5.60 28.45 -32.70
C THR A 20 -5.91 29.34 -31.50
N LEU A 21 -6.00 28.74 -30.31
CA LEU A 21 -6.16 29.50 -29.05
C LEU A 21 -5.02 30.49 -28.82
N LEU A 22 -3.77 30.15 -29.13
CA LEU A 22 -2.63 31.06 -28.97
C LEU A 22 -2.71 32.26 -29.92
N ILE A 23 -3.15 32.07 -31.15
CA ILE A 23 -3.38 33.16 -32.13
C ILE A 23 -4.52 34.07 -31.65
N GLU A 24 -5.63 33.50 -31.16
CA GLU A 24 -6.72 34.28 -30.55
C GLU A 24 -6.23 35.09 -29.34
N TYR A 25 -5.42 34.50 -28.45
CA TYR A 25 -4.82 35.22 -27.31
C TYR A 25 -3.86 36.33 -27.75
N GLU A 26 -3.11 36.17 -28.84
CA GLU A 26 -2.20 37.20 -29.36
C GLU A 26 -2.97 38.36 -30.01
N ILE A 27 -4.05 38.08 -30.73
CA ILE A 27 -4.98 39.09 -31.26
C ILE A 27 -5.69 39.84 -30.12
N ILE A 28 -6.24 39.11 -29.15
CA ILE A 28 -6.89 39.72 -27.97
C ILE A 28 -5.89 40.54 -27.15
N ALA A 29 -4.64 40.09 -27.01
CA ALA A 29 -3.60 40.86 -26.32
C ALA A 29 -3.23 42.15 -27.08
N ALA A 30 -3.11 42.11 -28.41
CA ALA A 30 -2.86 43.29 -29.24
C ALA A 30 -4.04 44.29 -29.23
N GLN A 31 -5.28 43.80 -29.14
CA GLN A 31 -6.48 44.64 -29.03
C GLN A 31 -6.73 45.19 -27.62
N THR A 32 -6.37 44.44 -26.56
CA THR A 32 -6.68 44.79 -25.16
C THR A 32 -5.56 45.55 -24.45
N PHE A 33 -4.30 45.24 -24.78
CA PHE A 33 -3.10 45.81 -24.14
C PHE A 33 -2.17 46.55 -25.13
N GLY A 34 -2.43 46.43 -26.43
CA GLY A 34 -1.74 47.15 -27.50
C GLY A 34 -2.49 48.41 -27.96
N THR A 35 -2.12 48.93 -29.12
CA THR A 35 -2.77 50.11 -29.73
C THR A 35 -4.08 49.80 -30.48
N GLY A 36 -4.45 48.52 -30.57
CA GLY A 36 -5.38 48.05 -31.59
C GLY A 36 -4.73 47.95 -32.97
N ILE A 37 -5.40 47.25 -33.89
CA ILE A 37 -5.00 47.09 -35.29
C ILE A 37 -6.28 47.22 -36.11
N THR A 38 -6.26 48.08 -37.13
CA THR A 38 -7.30 48.23 -38.14
C THR A 38 -6.80 47.72 -39.50
N PRO A 39 -7.68 47.39 -40.47
CA PRO A 39 -7.25 46.96 -41.79
C PRO A 39 -6.35 47.99 -42.50
N ASP A 40 -6.56 49.28 -42.25
CA ASP A 40 -5.78 50.38 -42.82
C ASP A 40 -4.33 50.43 -42.30
N ASP A 41 -4.04 49.75 -41.19
CA ASP A 41 -2.69 49.65 -40.59
C ASP A 41 -1.81 48.58 -41.28
N ILE A 42 -2.40 47.67 -42.08
CA ILE A 42 -1.70 46.56 -42.74
C ILE A 42 -1.11 47.03 -44.08
N VAL A 43 -0.01 47.79 -44.01
CA VAL A 43 0.72 48.22 -45.21
C VAL A 43 1.75 47.18 -45.62
N VAL A 44 1.53 46.53 -46.77
CA VAL A 44 2.53 45.66 -47.41
C VAL A 44 3.66 46.50 -47.97
N THR A 45 4.90 46.14 -47.65
CA THR A 45 6.12 46.83 -48.10
C THR A 45 6.95 45.95 -49.03
N ASP A 46 7.86 46.56 -49.79
CA ASP A 46 8.80 45.83 -50.64
C ASP A 46 9.63 44.81 -49.86
N ALA A 47 9.89 45.05 -48.57
CA ALA A 47 10.58 44.10 -47.69
C ALA A 47 9.74 42.83 -47.44
N ASP A 48 8.41 42.95 -47.33
CA ASP A 48 7.50 41.81 -47.13
C ASP A 48 7.34 41.01 -48.43
N ARG A 49 7.23 41.70 -49.58
CA ARG A 49 7.23 41.05 -50.91
C ARG A 49 8.53 40.29 -51.15
N ASN A 50 9.69 40.89 -50.86
CA ASN A 50 10.97 40.20 -50.98
C ASN A 50 11.09 39.03 -50.00
N ALA A 51 10.55 39.14 -48.78
CA ALA A 51 10.50 38.02 -47.83
C ALA A 51 9.57 36.89 -48.30
N ALA A 52 8.43 37.21 -48.93
CA ALA A 52 7.52 36.24 -49.54
C ALA A 52 8.21 35.48 -50.69
N ILE A 53 8.87 36.21 -51.62
CA ILE A 53 9.64 35.61 -52.73
C ILE A 53 10.72 34.66 -52.19
N ASN A 54 11.56 35.12 -51.25
CA ASN A 54 12.59 34.26 -50.64
C ASN A 54 11.98 33.04 -49.93
N ARG A 55 10.78 33.17 -49.33
CA ARG A 55 10.09 32.06 -48.67
C ARG A 55 9.59 31.03 -49.69
N ILE A 56 9.05 31.46 -50.82
CA ILE A 56 8.62 30.59 -51.93
C ILE A 56 9.85 29.90 -52.56
N GLU A 57 10.94 30.62 -52.83
CA GLU A 57 12.19 30.05 -53.39
C GLU A 57 12.85 28.99 -52.48
N ILE A 58 12.62 29.06 -51.17
CA ILE A 58 13.15 28.12 -50.17
C ILE A 58 12.19 26.94 -49.90
N MET A 59 10.90 27.07 -50.23
CA MET A 59 9.93 25.99 -50.09
C MET A 59 10.02 25.01 -51.26
N SER A 60 10.27 23.73 -50.97
CA SER A 60 10.06 22.66 -51.94
C SER A 60 8.58 22.59 -52.34
N ALA A 61 8.27 22.16 -53.57
CA ALA A 61 6.89 22.13 -54.08
C ALA A 61 5.89 21.42 -53.13
N GLU A 62 6.27 20.28 -52.54
CA GLU A 62 5.47 19.54 -51.54
C GLU A 62 5.15 20.36 -50.26
N ALA A 63 5.98 21.35 -49.91
CA ALA A 63 5.77 22.20 -48.75
C ALA A 63 4.86 23.41 -49.05
N ALA A 64 4.85 23.90 -50.30
CA ALA A 64 3.95 24.97 -50.71
C ALA A 64 2.50 24.48 -50.65
N GLU A 65 2.22 23.33 -51.28
CA GLU A 65 0.91 22.65 -51.30
C GLU A 65 0.38 22.43 -49.87
N GLN A 66 1.22 21.94 -48.95
CA GLN A 66 0.85 21.69 -47.56
C GLN A 66 0.72 22.96 -46.68
N THR A 67 1.29 24.09 -47.10
CA THR A 67 1.10 25.38 -46.39
C THR A 67 -0.19 26.07 -46.84
N LEU A 68 -0.69 25.78 -48.05
CA LEU A 68 -1.85 26.42 -48.66
C LEU A 68 -3.21 25.89 -48.13
N GLU A 69 -3.26 24.68 -47.57
CA GLU A 69 -4.48 24.15 -46.92
C GLU A 69 -4.82 24.80 -45.55
N LEU A 70 -3.96 25.69 -45.02
CA LEU A 70 -3.95 26.06 -43.60
C LEU A 70 -4.35 27.51 -43.25
N GLY A 71 -4.82 28.30 -44.22
CA GLY A 71 -5.24 29.69 -44.03
C GLY A 71 -6.60 30.03 -44.62
N GLY A 72 -7.62 30.18 -43.74
CA GLY A 72 -8.85 30.99 -43.88
C GLY A 72 -9.64 31.04 -45.22
N ASP A 73 -10.88 30.58 -45.19
CA ASP A 73 -11.99 30.78 -46.16
C ASP A 73 -11.77 30.38 -47.65
N HIS A 74 -10.54 30.09 -48.05
CA HIS A 74 -10.20 29.60 -49.39
C HIS A 74 -10.09 28.08 -49.46
N THR A 75 -10.67 27.48 -50.52
CA THR A 75 -10.57 26.04 -50.77
C THR A 75 -9.29 25.72 -51.55
N ALA A 76 -8.86 24.45 -51.58
CA ALA A 76 -7.72 24.03 -52.40
C ALA A 76 -7.87 24.43 -53.89
N ASP A 77 -9.12 24.43 -54.39
CA ASP A 77 -9.47 24.86 -55.75
C ASP A 77 -9.22 26.37 -55.99
N ASP A 78 -9.25 27.23 -54.97
CA ASP A 78 -8.94 28.66 -55.12
C ASP A 78 -7.44 28.89 -55.40
N TYR A 79 -6.58 28.11 -54.73
CA TYR A 79 -5.12 28.25 -54.83
C TYR A 79 -4.51 27.62 -56.09
N GLU A 80 -5.06 26.52 -56.62
CA GLU A 80 -4.63 25.97 -57.94
C GLU A 80 -4.82 26.97 -59.10
N ASN A 81 -5.73 27.93 -58.94
CA ASN A 81 -6.04 28.95 -59.95
C ASN A 81 -5.32 30.29 -59.71
N MET A 82 -4.52 30.42 -58.65
CA MET A 82 -3.73 31.63 -58.40
C MET A 82 -2.48 31.69 -59.25
N THR A 83 -2.20 32.87 -59.80
CA THR A 83 -0.89 33.16 -60.39
C THR A 83 0.18 33.29 -59.30
N GLU A 84 1.43 32.99 -59.65
CA GLU A 84 2.59 33.14 -58.76
C GLU A 84 2.67 34.53 -58.13
N GLU A 85 2.24 35.57 -58.86
CA GLU A 85 2.19 36.96 -58.39
C GLU A 85 1.10 37.19 -57.32
N GLN A 86 -0.04 36.51 -57.40
CA GLN A 86 -1.08 36.53 -56.36
C GLN A 86 -0.65 35.79 -55.10
N LEU A 87 0.01 34.64 -55.25
CA LEU A 87 0.58 33.89 -54.13
C LEU A 87 1.64 34.71 -53.36
N ILE A 88 2.48 35.46 -54.08
CA ILE A 88 3.43 36.40 -53.49
C ILE A 88 2.70 37.54 -52.75
N GLU A 89 1.63 38.10 -53.33
CA GLU A 89 0.81 39.16 -52.72
C GLU A 89 0.22 38.74 -51.37
N GLU A 90 -0.33 37.53 -51.30
CA GLU A 90 -1.01 36.99 -50.12
C GLU A 90 -0.02 36.61 -49.01
N ILE A 91 1.08 35.92 -49.35
CA ILE A 91 2.15 35.64 -48.38
C ILE A 91 2.81 36.94 -47.89
N ALA A 92 2.92 37.97 -48.74
CA ALA A 92 3.41 39.29 -48.32
C ALA A 92 2.43 40.02 -47.39
N HIS A 93 1.11 39.85 -47.60
CA HIS A 93 0.07 40.36 -46.72
C HIS A 93 0.13 39.69 -45.33
N ASP A 94 0.28 38.36 -45.25
CA ASP A 94 0.45 37.63 -43.99
C ASP A 94 1.71 38.03 -43.22
N ILE A 95 2.82 38.27 -43.93
CA ILE A 95 4.06 38.78 -43.34
C ILE A 95 3.87 40.20 -42.81
N ALA A 96 3.19 41.08 -43.56
CA ALA A 96 2.88 42.44 -43.14
C ALA A 96 1.94 42.47 -41.92
N PHE A 97 0.91 41.62 -41.90
CA PHE A 97 0.01 41.44 -40.75
C PHE A 97 0.76 40.94 -39.51
N SER A 98 1.58 39.90 -39.65
CA SER A 98 2.41 39.35 -38.56
C SER A 98 3.36 40.40 -37.97
N ARG A 99 3.97 41.22 -38.83
CA ARG A 99 4.80 42.36 -38.41
C ARG A 99 4.00 43.40 -37.63
N MET A 100 2.80 43.76 -38.11
CA MET A 100 1.93 44.73 -37.45
C MET A 100 1.42 44.22 -36.10
N LEU A 101 1.05 42.94 -36.00
CA LEU A 101 0.69 42.26 -34.75
C LEU A 101 1.84 42.33 -33.71
N THR A 102 3.06 42.08 -34.18
CA THR A 102 4.28 42.16 -33.35
C THR A 102 4.58 43.59 -32.89
N ALA A 103 4.31 44.60 -33.73
CA ALA A 103 4.51 46.00 -33.41
C ALA A 103 3.43 46.56 -32.45
N ALA A 104 2.16 46.23 -32.69
CA ALA A 104 1.02 46.75 -31.93
C ALA A 104 0.91 46.20 -30.51
N SER A 105 1.38 44.97 -30.26
CA SER A 105 1.34 44.33 -28.93
C SER A 105 2.29 44.95 -27.89
N GLY A 106 3.36 45.62 -28.34
CA GLY A 106 4.32 46.32 -27.47
C GLY A 106 5.04 45.44 -26.44
N VAL A 107 5.89 46.07 -25.61
CA VAL A 107 6.69 45.37 -24.59
C VAL A 107 5.82 44.66 -23.56
N THR A 108 4.68 45.27 -23.20
CA THR A 108 3.73 44.72 -22.21
C THR A 108 2.99 43.49 -22.75
N GLY A 109 2.48 43.53 -23.98
CA GLY A 109 1.81 42.38 -24.61
C GLY A 109 2.78 41.21 -24.85
N GLN A 110 3.99 41.48 -25.32
CA GLN A 110 5.03 40.45 -25.46
C GLN A 110 5.41 39.80 -24.11
N SER A 111 5.46 40.59 -23.04
CA SER A 111 5.71 40.07 -21.68
C SER A 111 4.55 39.21 -21.17
N PHE A 112 3.31 39.65 -21.40
CA PHE A 112 2.10 38.88 -21.05
C PHE A 112 2.05 37.53 -21.77
N LEU A 113 2.27 37.53 -23.10
CA LEU A 113 2.30 36.31 -23.91
C LEU A 113 3.43 35.36 -23.51
N ALA A 114 4.60 35.89 -23.13
CA ALA A 114 5.69 35.07 -22.60
C ALA A 114 5.31 34.40 -21.26
N ILE A 115 4.66 35.13 -20.34
CA ILE A 115 4.19 34.60 -19.06
C ILE A 115 3.08 33.55 -19.28
N ALA A 116 2.08 33.85 -20.12
CA ALA A 116 1.00 32.94 -20.45
C ALA A 116 1.53 31.64 -21.09
N GLY A 117 2.48 31.75 -22.01
CA GLY A 117 3.13 30.61 -22.66
C GLY A 117 3.92 29.72 -21.71
N VAL A 118 4.68 30.31 -20.78
CA VAL A 118 5.39 29.57 -19.72
C VAL A 118 4.40 28.89 -18.77
N LEU A 119 3.33 29.59 -18.38
CA LEU A 119 2.32 29.08 -17.46
C LEU A 119 1.51 27.92 -18.10
N LEU A 120 1.20 28.00 -19.39
CA LEU A 120 0.60 26.91 -20.17
C LEU A 120 1.53 25.69 -20.22
N ALA A 121 2.83 25.89 -20.47
CA ALA A 121 3.81 24.79 -20.49
C ALA A 121 3.93 24.10 -19.11
N ILE A 122 3.87 24.87 -18.01
CA ILE A 122 3.84 24.33 -16.65
C ILE A 122 2.56 23.51 -16.42
N ILE A 123 1.39 24.00 -16.84
CA ILE A 123 0.12 23.27 -16.71
C ILE A 123 0.16 21.95 -17.49
N LEU A 124 0.70 21.96 -18.72
CA LEU A 124 0.83 20.74 -19.54
C LEU A 124 1.77 19.71 -18.90
N LEU A 125 2.90 20.15 -18.33
CA LEU A 125 3.82 19.27 -17.58
C LEU A 125 3.16 18.70 -16.31
N LEU A 126 2.38 19.50 -15.58
CA LEU A 126 1.63 19.05 -14.41
C LEU A 126 0.52 18.04 -14.78
N ALA A 127 -0.17 18.26 -15.91
CA ALA A 127 -1.18 17.33 -16.42
C ALA A 127 -0.56 15.98 -16.82
N GLN A 128 0.61 15.99 -17.47
CA GLN A 128 1.38 14.78 -17.76
C GLN A 128 1.79 14.05 -16.47
N GLY A 129 2.34 14.78 -15.48
CA GLY A 129 2.70 14.24 -14.17
C GLY A 129 1.53 13.55 -13.46
N GLY A 130 0.35 14.19 -13.44
CA GLY A 130 -0.87 13.61 -12.90
C GLY A 130 -1.31 12.33 -13.61
N GLY A 131 -1.18 12.28 -14.94
CA GLY A 131 -1.47 11.10 -15.75
C GLY A 131 -0.57 9.90 -15.41
N TYR A 132 0.73 10.11 -15.27
CA TYR A 132 1.68 9.03 -14.92
C TYR A 132 1.46 8.48 -13.52
N VAL A 133 1.32 9.36 -12.52
CA VAL A 133 1.12 8.96 -11.12
C VAL A 133 -0.26 8.31 -10.93
N GLY A 134 -1.32 8.89 -11.51
CA GLY A 134 -2.66 8.31 -11.46
C GLY A 134 -2.76 6.94 -12.14
N GLY A 135 -2.13 6.77 -13.30
CA GLY A 135 -2.06 5.48 -14.00
C GLY A 135 -1.30 4.42 -13.21
N ALA A 136 -0.20 4.79 -12.56
CA ALA A 136 0.56 3.90 -11.69
C ALA A 136 -0.23 3.45 -10.46
N ALA A 137 -0.88 4.38 -9.75
CA ALA A 137 -1.72 4.08 -8.59
C ALA A 137 -2.90 3.13 -8.92
N VAL A 138 -3.49 3.26 -10.12
CA VAL A 138 -4.51 2.31 -10.62
C VAL A 138 -3.90 0.91 -10.86
N ALA A 139 -2.69 0.83 -11.41
CA ALA A 139 -1.99 -0.43 -11.59
C ALA A 139 -1.61 -1.07 -10.24
N ALA A 140 -1.14 -0.29 -9.27
CA ALA A 140 -0.83 -0.74 -7.91
C ALA A 140 -2.07 -1.28 -7.19
N ASN A 141 -3.21 -0.58 -7.23
CA ASN A 141 -4.45 -1.09 -6.66
C ASN A 141 -4.95 -2.37 -7.37
N ALA A 142 -4.83 -2.46 -8.70
CA ALA A 142 -5.14 -3.69 -9.43
C ALA A 142 -4.18 -4.84 -9.09
N ALA A 143 -2.92 -4.55 -8.76
CA ALA A 143 -1.94 -5.53 -8.30
C ALA A 143 -2.20 -5.98 -6.85
N ARG A 144 -2.55 -5.06 -5.94
CA ARG A 144 -2.99 -5.38 -4.57
C ARG A 144 -4.22 -6.28 -4.58
N LEU A 145 -5.21 -6.02 -5.46
CA LEU A 145 -6.38 -6.88 -5.68
C LEU A 145 -6.08 -8.19 -6.44
N GLY A 146 -4.81 -8.51 -6.73
CA GLY A 146 -4.43 -9.76 -7.38
C GLY A 146 -4.80 -9.86 -8.87
N ARG A 147 -5.20 -8.75 -9.50
CA ARG A 147 -5.59 -8.69 -10.93
C ARG A 147 -4.39 -8.48 -11.85
N LEU A 148 -3.35 -7.81 -11.35
CA LEU A 148 -2.07 -7.61 -12.05
C LEU A 148 -0.89 -8.35 -11.36
N PRO A 149 0.23 -8.56 -12.08
CA PRO A 149 1.50 -9.03 -11.51
C PRO A 149 1.96 -8.22 -10.30
N GLY A 150 2.63 -8.87 -9.35
CA GLY A 150 2.99 -8.26 -8.06
C GLY A 150 3.97 -7.10 -8.15
N PHE A 151 4.80 -7.05 -9.20
CA PHE A 151 5.74 -5.94 -9.41
C PHE A 151 5.06 -4.60 -9.70
N PHE A 152 3.78 -4.59 -10.08
CA PHE A 152 3.01 -3.35 -10.23
C PHE A 152 2.59 -2.73 -8.88
N ILE A 153 2.84 -3.38 -7.74
CA ILE A 153 2.61 -2.79 -6.41
C ILE A 153 3.56 -1.59 -6.16
N ASP A 154 4.72 -1.56 -6.81
CA ASP A 154 5.61 -0.39 -6.85
C ASP A 154 5.18 0.56 -7.99
N ASP A 155 4.70 1.75 -7.60
CA ASP A 155 4.28 2.80 -8.53
C ASP A 155 5.39 3.20 -9.51
N ARG A 156 6.67 3.08 -9.13
CA ARG A 156 7.82 3.39 -9.99
C ARG A 156 7.86 2.46 -11.21
N ILE A 157 7.50 1.19 -11.03
CA ILE A 157 7.41 0.22 -12.13
C ILE A 157 6.18 0.51 -12.99
N GLY A 158 5.07 0.95 -12.38
CA GLY A 158 3.91 1.48 -13.10
C GLY A 158 4.28 2.65 -14.02
N ILE A 159 4.95 3.68 -13.48
CA ILE A 159 5.43 4.85 -14.23
C ILE A 159 6.38 4.42 -15.36
N ALA A 160 7.34 3.54 -15.08
CA ALA A 160 8.30 3.07 -16.08
C ALA A 160 7.63 2.32 -17.25
N VAL A 161 6.58 1.52 -16.98
CA VAL A 161 5.80 0.86 -18.02
C VAL A 161 5.02 1.88 -18.86
N ILE A 162 4.38 2.88 -18.23
CA ILE A 162 3.66 3.94 -18.97
C ILE A 162 4.64 4.74 -19.84
N TRP A 163 5.83 5.07 -19.33
CA TRP A 163 6.90 5.71 -20.10
C TRP A 163 7.37 4.86 -21.28
N GLY A 164 7.59 3.55 -21.09
CA GLY A 164 7.99 2.64 -22.16
C GLY A 164 6.94 2.55 -23.27
N VAL A 165 5.66 2.51 -22.91
CA VAL A 165 4.53 2.55 -23.86
C VAL A 165 4.48 3.89 -24.58
N ALA A 166 4.54 5.01 -23.87
CA ALA A 166 4.52 6.35 -24.47
C ALA A 166 5.69 6.56 -25.45
N PHE A 167 6.91 6.14 -25.08
CA PHE A 167 8.09 6.22 -25.94
C PHE A 167 7.94 5.45 -27.26
N ILE A 168 7.19 4.35 -27.27
CA ILE A 168 6.89 3.59 -28.49
C ILE A 168 5.82 4.30 -29.34
N PHE A 169 4.77 4.86 -28.74
CA PHE A 169 3.65 5.44 -29.48
C PHE A 169 3.89 6.88 -29.97
N ILE A 170 4.63 7.72 -29.24
CA ILE A 170 4.95 9.11 -29.64
C ILE A 170 5.55 9.21 -31.06
N PRO A 171 6.56 8.42 -31.48
CA PRO A 171 7.10 8.52 -32.84
C PRO A 171 6.18 7.94 -33.93
N ILE A 172 5.16 7.17 -33.55
CA ILE A 172 4.21 6.51 -34.47
C ILE A 172 3.01 7.44 -34.76
N ILE A 173 2.46 8.05 -33.71
CA ILE A 173 1.28 8.93 -33.81
C ILE A 173 1.77 10.38 -33.87
N ARG A 174 1.95 10.90 -35.09
CA ARG A 174 2.53 12.23 -35.33
C ARG A 174 1.55 13.39 -35.22
N GLU A 175 0.25 13.13 -35.36
CA GLU A 175 -0.81 14.13 -35.34
C GLU A 175 -1.42 14.24 -33.94
N VAL A 176 -1.53 15.46 -33.40
CA VAL A 176 -2.06 15.71 -32.06
C VAL A 176 -3.55 15.36 -32.02
N VAL A 177 -4.28 15.63 -33.12
CA VAL A 177 -5.71 15.31 -33.29
C VAL A 177 -6.01 13.83 -33.06
N ILE A 178 -5.11 12.93 -33.50
CA ILE A 178 -5.24 11.48 -33.30
C ILE A 178 -4.98 11.11 -31.83
N VAL A 179 -3.94 11.67 -31.21
CA VAL A 179 -3.62 11.46 -29.78
C VAL A 179 -4.77 11.92 -28.87
N GLU A 180 -5.31 13.12 -29.12
CA GLU A 180 -6.49 13.63 -28.42
C GLU A 180 -7.69 12.68 -28.53
N SER A 181 -7.93 12.14 -29.72
CA SER A 181 -9.05 11.24 -29.98
C SER A 181 -8.90 9.91 -29.23
N TYR A 182 -7.69 9.35 -29.16
CA TYR A 182 -7.41 8.15 -28.36
C TYR A 182 -7.51 8.43 -26.84
N TYR A 183 -6.99 9.57 -26.38
CA TYR A 183 -7.08 9.96 -24.97
C TYR A 183 -8.54 10.17 -24.54
N ALA A 184 -9.30 10.95 -25.31
CA ALA A 184 -10.71 11.21 -25.07
C ALA A 184 -11.53 9.91 -25.11
N PHE A 185 -11.25 9.00 -26.05
CA PHE A 185 -11.90 7.69 -26.08
C PHE A 185 -11.62 6.85 -24.83
N GLY A 186 -10.36 6.78 -24.38
CA GLY A 186 -9.98 6.07 -23.16
C GLY A 186 -10.71 6.62 -21.93
N PHE A 187 -10.75 7.95 -21.80
CA PHE A 187 -11.45 8.65 -20.73
C PHE A 187 -12.96 8.37 -20.76
N VAL A 188 -13.63 8.60 -21.89
CA VAL A 188 -15.09 8.37 -22.03
C VAL A 188 -15.46 6.91 -21.82
N SER A 189 -14.63 5.97 -22.29
CA SER A 189 -14.80 4.53 -22.04
C SER A 189 -14.77 4.20 -20.55
N ALA A 190 -13.83 4.78 -19.79
CA ALA A 190 -13.78 4.60 -18.34
C ALA A 190 -15.06 5.11 -17.66
N PHE A 191 -15.60 6.26 -18.11
CA PHE A 191 -16.89 6.78 -17.61
C PHE A 191 -18.08 5.90 -17.96
N ILE A 192 -18.15 5.35 -19.19
CA ILE A 192 -19.19 4.40 -19.61
C ILE A 192 -19.13 3.16 -18.72
N ILE A 193 -17.95 2.53 -18.58
CA ILE A 193 -17.76 1.33 -17.76
C ILE A 193 -18.15 1.60 -16.30
N THR A 194 -17.66 2.68 -15.71
CA THR A 194 -17.90 3.02 -14.31
C THR A 194 -19.38 3.31 -14.05
N SER A 195 -20.01 4.16 -14.87
CA SER A 195 -21.42 4.54 -14.68
C SER A 195 -22.37 3.37 -14.89
N THR A 196 -22.10 2.54 -15.89
CA THR A 196 -22.85 1.30 -16.17
C THR A 196 -22.72 0.31 -15.01
N THR A 197 -21.51 0.18 -14.44
CA THR A 197 -21.26 -0.69 -13.27
C THR A 197 -22.00 -0.19 -12.02
N VAL A 198 -22.06 1.13 -11.80
CA VAL A 198 -22.82 1.72 -10.68
C VAL A 198 -24.33 1.56 -10.87
N PHE A 199 -24.84 1.71 -12.10
CA PHE A 199 -26.26 1.52 -12.40
C PHE A 199 -26.70 0.06 -12.21
N PHE A 200 -25.93 -0.89 -12.77
CA PHE A 200 -26.17 -2.33 -12.66
C PHE A 200 -25.48 -2.98 -11.44
N VAL A 201 -25.17 -2.20 -10.40
CA VAL A 201 -24.55 -2.76 -9.18
C VAL A 201 -25.45 -3.84 -8.58
N ARG A 202 -24.85 -5.02 -8.37
CA ARG A 202 -25.54 -6.21 -7.87
C ARG A 202 -25.97 -6.03 -6.42
N GLU A 203 -27.05 -6.70 -6.04
CA GLU A 203 -27.65 -6.55 -4.71
C GLU A 203 -26.76 -7.12 -3.59
N ASP A 204 -25.98 -8.17 -3.87
CA ASP A 204 -24.99 -8.69 -2.92
C ASP A 204 -23.87 -7.67 -2.63
N VAL A 205 -23.40 -6.93 -3.63
CA VAL A 205 -22.37 -5.87 -3.46
C VAL A 205 -22.92 -4.67 -2.67
N LEU A 206 -24.23 -4.39 -2.77
CA LEU A 206 -24.89 -3.39 -1.92
C LEU A 206 -24.95 -3.85 -0.47
N ILE A 207 -25.33 -5.12 -0.23
CA ILE A 207 -25.37 -5.73 1.11
C ILE A 207 -23.97 -5.77 1.75
N GLU A 208 -22.93 -6.15 0.99
CA GLU A 208 -21.52 -6.12 1.43
C GLU A 208 -21.05 -4.71 1.87
N ARG A 209 -21.68 -3.64 1.34
CA ARG A 209 -21.42 -2.25 1.75
C ARG A 209 -22.40 -1.71 2.79
N GLY A 210 -23.22 -2.56 3.41
CA GLY A 210 -24.24 -2.17 4.40
C GLY A 210 -25.46 -1.46 3.80
N ILE A 211 -25.54 -1.31 2.48
CA ILE A 211 -26.64 -0.61 1.80
C ILE A 211 -27.75 -1.62 1.52
N GLN A 212 -28.88 -1.48 2.22
CA GLN A 212 -30.00 -2.40 2.05
C GLN A 212 -30.60 -2.29 0.62
N PRO A 213 -30.75 -3.38 -0.15
CA PRO A 213 -31.31 -3.33 -1.50
C PRO A 213 -32.69 -2.69 -1.54
N GLY A 214 -32.92 -1.81 -2.51
CA GLY A 214 -34.19 -1.09 -2.67
C GLY A 214 -34.41 0.10 -1.73
N SER A 215 -33.50 0.36 -0.78
CA SER A 215 -33.49 1.55 0.08
C SER A 215 -33.39 2.87 -0.70
N GLY A 216 -33.66 4.00 -0.04
CA GLY A 216 -33.50 5.33 -0.63
C GLY A 216 -32.05 5.61 -1.09
N GLU A 217 -31.07 5.11 -0.33
CA GLU A 217 -29.65 5.21 -0.66
C GLU A 217 -29.27 4.37 -1.88
N ALA A 218 -29.68 3.09 -1.92
CA ALA A 218 -29.47 2.23 -3.10
C ALA A 218 -30.11 2.82 -4.37
N ARG A 219 -31.30 3.43 -4.25
CA ARG A 219 -31.97 4.12 -5.36
C ARG A 219 -31.22 5.39 -5.77
N SER A 220 -30.71 6.17 -4.83
CA SER A 220 -29.90 7.36 -5.10
C SER A 220 -28.61 7.00 -5.85
N LEU A 221 -27.91 5.96 -5.40
CA LEU A 221 -26.69 5.44 -6.03
C LEU A 221 -26.96 4.97 -7.46
N LYS A 222 -28.00 4.14 -7.67
CA LYS A 222 -28.41 3.71 -9.02
C LYS A 222 -28.86 4.89 -9.88
N PHE A 223 -29.53 5.90 -9.33
CA PHE A 223 -29.93 7.10 -10.08
C PHE A 223 -28.75 8.04 -10.43
N ALA A 224 -27.69 8.06 -9.62
CA ALA A 224 -26.42 8.69 -9.97
C ALA A 224 -25.73 7.91 -11.12
N GLY A 225 -25.67 6.58 -11.02
CA GLY A 225 -25.20 5.69 -12.08
C GLY A 225 -25.96 5.89 -13.40
N LEU A 226 -27.29 5.97 -13.37
CA LEU A 226 -28.14 6.24 -14.54
C LEU A 226 -27.80 7.57 -15.21
N ARG A 227 -27.64 8.65 -14.43
CA ARG A 227 -27.27 9.98 -14.96
C ARG A 227 -25.88 9.97 -15.58
N GLY A 228 -24.89 9.39 -14.90
CA GLY A 228 -23.55 9.21 -15.45
C GLY A 228 -23.54 8.33 -16.71
N MET A 229 -24.37 7.29 -16.75
CA MET A 229 -24.49 6.38 -17.89
C MET A 229 -25.05 7.12 -19.10
N VAL A 230 -26.20 7.79 -18.97
CA VAL A 230 -26.79 8.58 -20.06
C VAL A 230 -25.81 9.66 -20.56
N ALA A 231 -25.16 10.40 -19.65
CA ALA A 231 -24.19 11.42 -20.04
C ALA A 231 -22.97 10.85 -20.77
N SER A 232 -22.38 9.76 -20.28
CA SER A 232 -21.20 9.13 -20.87
C SER A 232 -21.47 8.42 -22.19
N TYR A 233 -22.66 7.81 -22.37
CA TYR A 233 -23.08 7.28 -23.67
C TYR A 233 -23.36 8.40 -24.69
N ILE A 234 -23.97 9.52 -24.29
CA ILE A 234 -24.14 10.70 -25.17
C ILE A 234 -22.76 11.25 -25.57
N MET A 235 -21.84 11.41 -24.61
CA MET A 235 -20.48 11.87 -24.87
C MET A 235 -19.72 10.91 -25.79
N GLY A 236 -19.91 9.59 -25.64
CA GLY A 236 -19.39 8.57 -26.55
C GLY A 236 -19.95 8.69 -27.97
N ILE A 237 -21.25 8.95 -28.13
CA ILE A 237 -21.87 9.21 -29.44
C ILE A 237 -21.28 10.47 -30.07
N VAL A 238 -21.17 11.58 -29.33
CA VAL A 238 -20.57 12.83 -29.82
C VAL A 238 -19.14 12.61 -30.30
N LEU A 239 -18.32 11.91 -29.50
CA LEU A 239 -16.92 11.60 -29.82
C LEU A 239 -16.82 10.73 -31.09
N VAL A 240 -17.68 9.72 -31.24
CA VAL A 240 -17.82 8.92 -32.45
C VAL A 240 -18.19 9.79 -33.67
N THR A 241 -19.13 10.72 -33.54
CA THR A 241 -19.58 11.57 -34.67
C THR A 241 -18.65 12.73 -35.02
N GLN A 242 -17.78 13.16 -34.10
CA GLN A 242 -16.92 14.35 -34.27
C GLN A 242 -15.42 14.02 -34.45
N LYS A 243 -14.97 12.83 -34.05
CA LYS A 243 -13.57 12.37 -34.20
C LYS A 243 -13.55 11.07 -35.01
N THR A 244 -13.96 11.17 -36.26
CA THR A 244 -14.21 10.05 -37.19
C THR A 244 -12.99 9.16 -37.42
N ASP A 245 -11.78 9.70 -37.31
CA ASP A 245 -10.53 8.96 -37.61
C ASP A 245 -10.22 7.89 -36.54
N ALA A 246 -10.70 8.09 -35.31
CA ALA A 246 -10.62 7.09 -34.26
C ALA A 246 -11.76 6.06 -34.30
N LEU A 247 -12.82 6.28 -35.11
CA LEU A 247 -14.08 5.54 -35.10
C LEU A 247 -13.92 4.02 -35.23
N MET A 248 -13.01 3.55 -36.09
CA MET A 248 -12.75 2.12 -36.26
C MET A 248 -12.23 1.48 -34.96
N PHE A 249 -11.25 2.11 -34.31
CA PHE A 249 -10.69 1.63 -33.05
C PHE A 249 -11.68 1.77 -31.88
N ILE A 250 -12.46 2.84 -31.86
CA ILE A 250 -13.54 3.07 -30.90
C ILE A 250 -14.58 1.94 -30.97
N ILE A 251 -15.06 1.61 -32.17
CA ILE A 251 -16.03 0.54 -32.39
C ILE A 251 -15.44 -0.83 -32.04
N LEU A 252 -14.19 -1.11 -32.45
CA LEU A 252 -13.52 -2.38 -32.15
C LEU A 252 -13.34 -2.57 -30.63
N ALA A 253 -12.80 -1.56 -29.94
CA ALA A 253 -12.57 -1.61 -28.50
C ALA A 253 -13.89 -1.63 -27.72
N GLY A 254 -14.87 -0.82 -28.10
CA GLY A 254 -16.21 -0.83 -27.50
C GLY A 254 -16.91 -2.17 -27.66
N ALA A 255 -16.83 -2.80 -28.84
CA ALA A 255 -17.36 -4.14 -29.09
C ALA A 255 -16.64 -5.20 -28.23
N VAL A 256 -15.31 -5.19 -28.19
CA VAL A 256 -14.51 -6.13 -27.38
C VAL A 256 -14.82 -5.97 -25.88
N ILE A 257 -14.88 -4.74 -25.37
CA ILE A 257 -15.24 -4.46 -23.96
C ILE A 257 -16.66 -4.93 -23.65
N THR A 258 -17.63 -4.64 -24.52
CA THR A 258 -19.03 -5.04 -24.32
C THR A 258 -19.18 -6.56 -24.34
N LEU A 259 -18.50 -7.25 -25.27
CA LEU A 259 -18.53 -8.71 -25.40
C LEU A 259 -17.83 -9.39 -24.21
N LEU A 260 -16.71 -8.81 -23.73
CA LEU A 260 -16.03 -9.23 -22.50
C LEU A 260 -16.91 -9.02 -21.26
N GLN A 261 -17.58 -7.87 -21.14
CA GLN A 261 -18.52 -7.58 -20.05
C GLN A 261 -19.70 -8.55 -20.06
N PHE A 262 -20.29 -8.81 -21.23
CA PHE A 262 -21.38 -9.78 -21.38
C PHE A 262 -20.94 -11.21 -21.03
N TYR A 263 -19.73 -11.60 -21.43
CA TYR A 263 -19.13 -12.89 -21.05
C TYR A 263 -18.88 -13.00 -19.54
N ILE A 264 -18.39 -11.94 -18.89
CA ILE A 264 -18.20 -11.89 -17.43
C ILE A 264 -19.54 -11.92 -16.70
N ALA A 265 -20.53 -11.13 -17.13
CA ALA A 265 -21.86 -11.03 -16.53
C ALA A 265 -22.63 -12.36 -16.57
N ASN A 266 -22.51 -13.10 -17.68
CA ASN A 266 -23.09 -14.44 -17.83
C ASN A 266 -22.25 -15.57 -17.17
N GLY A 267 -21.26 -15.22 -16.34
CA GLY A 267 -20.49 -16.18 -15.57
C GLY A 267 -19.43 -16.96 -16.37
N GLY A 268 -19.11 -16.58 -17.61
CA GLY A 268 -18.08 -17.24 -18.41
C GLY A 268 -16.69 -17.20 -17.76
N LEU A 269 -16.42 -16.16 -16.97
CA LEU A 269 -15.20 -16.01 -16.17
C LEU A 269 -15.37 -16.45 -14.70
N GLN A 270 -16.27 -17.41 -14.43
CA GLN A 270 -16.29 -18.15 -13.16
C GLN A 270 -15.00 -18.98 -12.99
N ARG A 271 -13.93 -18.31 -12.58
CA ARG A 271 -12.76 -18.97 -11.98
C ARG A 271 -13.21 -19.59 -10.67
N ASP A 272 -13.19 -20.91 -10.66
CA ASP A 272 -13.54 -21.81 -9.55
C ASP A 272 -13.31 -21.17 -8.16
N VAL A 273 -14.41 -20.86 -7.46
CA VAL A 273 -14.38 -20.26 -6.10
C VAL A 273 -13.59 -21.16 -5.12
N LYS A 274 -13.45 -22.45 -5.45
CA LYS A 274 -12.57 -23.43 -4.79
C LYS A 274 -11.09 -23.04 -4.74
N LYS A 275 -10.62 -22.05 -5.52
CA LYS A 275 -9.24 -21.51 -5.44
C LYS A 275 -9.08 -20.32 -4.49
N ARG A 276 -10.07 -20.00 -3.66
CA ARG A 276 -9.96 -19.03 -2.55
C ARG A 276 -9.29 -19.56 -1.29
N ALA A 277 -8.97 -20.86 -1.21
CA ALA A 277 -8.25 -21.41 -0.06
C ALA A 277 -6.92 -20.67 0.15
N MET A 278 -6.73 -20.09 1.35
CA MET A 278 -5.46 -19.51 1.74
C MET A 278 -4.32 -20.52 1.52
N PRO A 279 -3.11 -20.09 1.13
CA PRO A 279 -1.99 -21.00 1.05
C PRO A 279 -1.76 -21.66 2.41
N THR A 280 -1.42 -22.94 2.41
CA THR A 280 -1.02 -23.61 3.65
C THR A 280 0.33 -23.04 4.07
N VAL A 281 0.33 -22.22 5.13
CA VAL A 281 1.52 -21.63 5.73
C VAL A 281 2.48 -22.77 6.09
N ARG A 282 3.67 -22.76 5.49
CA ARG A 282 4.72 -23.75 5.76
C ARG A 282 5.83 -23.07 6.57
N PRO A 283 6.21 -23.60 7.75
CA PRO A 283 7.29 -23.02 8.53
C PRO A 283 8.59 -22.86 7.70
N GLY A 284 9.14 -21.65 7.69
CA GLY A 284 10.34 -21.29 6.93
C GLY A 284 10.13 -20.96 5.45
N ALA A 285 8.91 -21.09 4.91
CA ALA A 285 8.57 -20.63 3.57
C ALA A 285 7.68 -19.38 3.65
N TRP A 286 8.24 -18.23 3.31
CA TRP A 286 7.52 -16.96 3.13
C TRP A 286 7.17 -16.73 1.66
N HIS A 287 8.08 -17.09 0.75
CA HIS A 287 7.83 -17.20 -0.68
C HIS A 287 6.93 -18.40 -1.03
N HIS A 288 5.62 -18.15 -1.19
CA HIS A 288 4.66 -19.16 -1.64
C HIS A 288 4.44 -19.09 -3.16
N SER A 289 4.32 -20.26 -3.81
CA SER A 289 3.89 -20.35 -5.21
C SER A 289 2.35 -20.24 -5.28
N TYR A 290 1.84 -19.03 -5.45
CA TYR A 290 0.40 -18.77 -5.52
C TYR A 290 -0.23 -19.32 -6.81
N ALA A 291 -1.37 -20.01 -6.70
CA ALA A 291 -2.11 -20.52 -7.85
C ALA A 291 -2.94 -19.43 -8.57
N SER A 292 -3.06 -18.24 -7.97
CA SER A 292 -3.66 -17.04 -8.56
C SER A 292 -3.17 -15.77 -7.86
N GLY A 293 -3.26 -14.63 -8.54
CA GLY A 293 -2.97 -13.33 -7.90
C GLY A 293 -3.94 -12.99 -6.76
N VAL A 294 -5.18 -13.49 -6.80
CA VAL A 294 -6.13 -13.34 -5.69
C VAL A 294 -5.63 -14.08 -4.45
N GLN A 295 -5.15 -15.32 -4.60
CA GLN A 295 -4.56 -16.07 -3.47
C GLN A 295 -3.32 -15.36 -2.88
N ARG A 296 -2.53 -14.66 -3.72
CA ARG A 296 -1.46 -13.77 -3.24
C ARG A 296 -2.02 -12.62 -2.41
N ALA A 297 -3.05 -11.93 -2.89
CA ALA A 297 -3.66 -10.80 -2.19
C ALA A 297 -4.16 -11.18 -0.79
N PHE A 298 -4.89 -12.30 -0.68
CA PHE A 298 -5.39 -12.82 0.60
C PHE A 298 -4.26 -13.16 1.57
N ASP A 299 -3.18 -13.80 1.10
CA ASP A 299 -2.03 -14.08 1.95
C ASP A 299 -1.23 -12.82 2.33
N GLN A 300 -1.13 -11.82 1.43
CA GLN A 300 -0.50 -10.53 1.74
C GLN A 300 -1.28 -9.76 2.82
N ALA A 301 -2.61 -9.73 2.77
CA ALA A 301 -3.45 -9.12 3.81
C ALA A 301 -3.26 -9.84 5.17
N ARG A 302 -3.30 -11.18 5.18
CA ARG A 302 -2.98 -11.99 6.37
C ARG A 302 -1.59 -11.68 6.93
N GLN A 303 -0.57 -11.63 6.07
CA GLN A 303 0.81 -11.34 6.47
C GLN A 303 0.95 -9.95 7.10
N ARG A 304 0.28 -8.93 6.54
CA ARG A 304 0.22 -7.58 7.13
C ARG A 304 -0.49 -7.56 8.47
N GLY A 305 -1.61 -8.27 8.62
CA GLY A 305 -2.33 -8.37 9.90
C GLY A 305 -1.45 -8.95 11.01
N VAL A 306 -0.68 -10.01 10.72
CA VAL A 306 0.30 -10.55 11.67
C VAL A 306 1.50 -9.61 11.88
N ALA A 307 1.99 -8.93 10.84
CA ALA A 307 3.12 -8.02 10.97
C ALA A 307 2.79 -6.80 11.85
N ASN A 308 1.64 -6.15 11.62
CA ASN A 308 1.21 -5.01 12.42
C ASN A 308 0.93 -5.40 13.87
N LEU A 309 0.26 -6.54 14.08
CA LEU A 309 0.07 -7.11 15.41
C LEU A 309 1.39 -7.32 16.18
N VAL A 310 2.46 -7.74 15.51
CA VAL A 310 3.80 -7.85 16.13
C VAL A 310 4.39 -6.49 16.47
N SER A 311 4.21 -5.47 15.62
CA SER A 311 4.62 -4.09 15.90
C SER A 311 3.92 -3.53 17.12
N GLU A 312 2.59 -3.59 17.16
CA GLU A 312 1.79 -3.20 18.33
C GLU A 312 2.25 -3.93 19.60
N LEU A 313 2.51 -5.24 19.54
CA LEU A 313 2.98 -6.01 20.69
C LEU A 313 4.38 -5.63 21.19
N ILE A 314 5.24 -5.10 20.31
CA ILE A 314 6.56 -4.58 20.66
C ILE A 314 6.44 -3.16 21.24
N GLU A 315 5.61 -2.31 20.64
CA GLU A 315 5.35 -0.93 21.07
C GLU A 315 4.61 -0.86 22.42
N ASP A 316 3.61 -1.73 22.64
CA ASP A 316 2.93 -1.97 23.92
C ASP A 316 3.88 -2.45 25.04
N GLY A 317 5.09 -2.88 24.69
CA GLY A 317 6.02 -3.56 25.60
C GLY A 317 5.57 -4.97 26.00
N ALA A 318 4.49 -5.51 25.42
CA ALA A 318 3.90 -6.80 25.81
C ALA A 318 4.88 -7.99 25.64
N LEU A 319 5.86 -7.87 24.74
CA LEU A 319 6.90 -8.88 24.51
C LEU A 319 8.17 -8.68 25.35
N VAL A 320 8.30 -7.58 26.10
CA VAL A 320 9.47 -7.30 26.97
C VAL A 320 9.65 -8.39 28.03
N LYS A 321 8.56 -9.05 28.48
CA LYS A 321 8.61 -10.21 29.39
C LYS A 321 9.51 -11.36 28.91
N PHE A 322 9.77 -11.45 27.60
CA PHE A 322 10.67 -12.46 27.04
C PHE A 322 12.14 -12.06 27.11
N ASN A 323 12.49 -10.80 27.34
CA ASN A 323 13.88 -10.32 27.36
C ASN A 323 14.72 -10.83 26.17
N VAL A 324 14.18 -10.63 24.96
CA VAL A 324 14.84 -10.94 23.67
C VAL A 324 14.68 -9.74 22.75
N GLU A 325 15.72 -9.44 21.97
CA GLU A 325 15.72 -8.38 20.95
C GLU A 325 14.55 -8.53 19.94
N PRO A 326 13.84 -7.44 19.57
CA PRO A 326 12.73 -7.45 18.61
C PRO A 326 13.04 -8.22 17.30
N ASP A 327 14.21 -8.01 16.71
CA ASP A 327 14.70 -8.71 15.50
C ASP A 327 14.54 -10.23 15.54
N ARG A 328 14.68 -10.84 16.72
CA ARG A 328 14.63 -12.31 16.88
C ARG A 328 13.20 -12.81 17.07
N ILE A 329 12.34 -11.98 17.66
CA ILE A 329 10.90 -12.21 17.69
C ILE A 329 10.36 -12.14 16.26
N ILE A 330 10.74 -11.11 15.50
CA ILE A 330 10.37 -10.96 14.08
C ILE A 330 10.82 -12.19 13.29
N ARG A 331 12.09 -12.62 13.40
CA ARG A 331 12.58 -13.85 12.75
C ARG A 331 11.82 -15.11 13.16
N LEU A 332 11.43 -15.23 14.42
CA LEU A 332 10.61 -16.35 14.90
C LEU A 332 9.25 -16.34 14.21
N VAL A 333 8.54 -15.21 14.24
CA VAL A 333 7.19 -15.07 13.66
C VAL A 333 7.21 -15.19 12.13
N SER A 334 8.18 -14.57 11.45
CA SER A 334 8.41 -14.77 10.01
C SER A 334 8.58 -16.24 9.66
N TYR A 335 9.32 -17.00 10.48
CA TYR A 335 9.52 -18.42 10.25
C TYR A 335 8.24 -19.25 10.54
N THR A 336 7.56 -19.01 11.66
CA THR A 336 6.44 -19.87 12.10
C THR A 336 5.11 -19.53 11.43
N HIS A 337 4.83 -18.25 11.18
CA HIS A 337 3.61 -17.76 10.54
C HIS A 337 3.79 -17.42 9.05
N GLY A 338 4.98 -17.64 8.48
CA GLY A 338 5.25 -17.44 7.04
C GLY A 338 4.97 -16.00 6.60
N VAL A 339 5.56 -15.04 7.32
CA VAL A 339 5.43 -13.60 7.08
C VAL A 339 6.73 -13.09 6.46
N ASP A 340 6.64 -12.31 5.38
CA ASP A 340 7.78 -11.66 4.76
C ASP A 340 8.45 -10.69 5.76
N PRO A 341 9.76 -10.86 6.07
CA PRO A 341 10.50 -9.95 6.93
C PRO A 341 10.44 -8.47 6.50
N SER A 342 10.19 -8.16 5.22
CA SER A 342 10.12 -6.78 4.75
C SER A 342 8.84 -6.03 5.14
N LEU A 343 7.84 -6.72 5.71
CA LEU A 343 6.59 -6.09 6.18
C LEU A 343 6.71 -5.52 7.59
N PHE A 344 7.82 -5.77 8.28
CA PHE A 344 8.07 -5.33 9.64
C PHE A 344 8.83 -3.98 9.62
N HIS A 345 8.09 -2.88 9.53
CA HIS A 345 8.62 -1.53 9.42
C HIS A 345 9.13 -0.98 10.77
N PHE A 346 10.23 -1.52 11.30
CA PHE A 346 10.87 -1.02 12.53
C PHE A 346 12.08 -0.09 12.27
N THR A 347 12.56 0.02 11.03
CA THR A 347 13.82 0.71 10.69
C THR A 347 13.67 1.93 9.78
N ASP A 348 12.52 2.12 9.14
CA ASP A 348 12.24 3.33 8.36
C ASP A 348 11.55 4.35 9.28
N SER A 349 12.19 5.50 9.48
CA SER A 349 11.78 6.55 10.43
C SER A 349 10.58 7.40 9.97
N ASP A 350 9.80 6.91 9.00
CA ASP A 350 8.75 7.66 8.30
C ASP A 350 7.35 7.18 8.73
N HIS A 351 6.99 7.53 9.97
CA HIS A 351 5.67 7.89 10.53
C HIS A 351 4.37 7.10 10.23
N ASP A 352 4.26 6.22 9.24
CA ASP A 352 3.02 5.48 8.92
C ASP A 352 3.00 4.10 9.61
N HIS A 353 2.86 4.10 10.94
CA HIS A 353 2.44 2.91 11.72
C HIS A 353 0.93 2.63 11.58
N ASP A 354 0.19 3.58 10.99
CA ASP A 354 -1.25 3.47 10.81
C ASP A 354 -1.61 2.36 9.81
N HIS A 355 -2.61 1.56 10.18
CA HIS A 355 -3.19 0.54 9.31
C HIS A 355 -3.68 1.18 7.98
N ILE A 356 -3.07 0.76 6.88
CA ILE A 356 -3.54 1.09 5.54
C ILE A 356 -4.70 0.16 5.19
N GLU A 357 -5.92 0.70 5.12
CA GLU A 357 -7.15 -0.02 4.74
C GLU A 357 -6.93 -0.90 3.49
N GLU A 358 -7.29 -2.18 3.56
CA GLU A 358 -7.14 -3.07 2.42
C GLU A 358 -8.17 -2.72 1.31
N PRO A 359 -7.82 -2.85 0.01
CA PRO A 359 -8.61 -2.29 -1.10
C PRO A 359 -9.95 -3.01 -1.36
N SER A 360 -10.34 -3.96 -0.51
CA SER A 360 -11.66 -4.59 -0.51
C SER A 360 -11.98 -5.19 0.85
N VAL A 361 -13.25 -5.13 1.25
CA VAL A 361 -13.78 -5.69 2.52
C VAL A 361 -13.33 -7.14 2.77
N GLN A 362 -13.32 -8.00 1.76
CA GLN A 362 -12.89 -9.41 1.89
C GLN A 362 -11.39 -9.59 2.20
N LEU A 363 -10.55 -8.59 1.92
CA LEU A 363 -9.14 -8.58 2.32
C LEU A 363 -8.99 -7.96 3.71
N GLU A 364 -9.80 -6.95 4.01
CA GLU A 364 -9.87 -6.33 5.34
C GLU A 364 -10.32 -7.34 6.41
N GLU A 365 -11.37 -8.14 6.13
CA GLU A 365 -11.80 -9.25 7.00
C GLU A 365 -10.66 -10.22 7.34
N VAL A 366 -9.78 -10.51 6.37
CA VAL A 366 -8.64 -11.43 6.54
C VAL A 366 -7.48 -10.77 7.28
N TYR A 367 -7.27 -9.48 7.08
CA TYR A 367 -6.35 -8.68 7.87
C TYR A 367 -6.80 -8.64 9.34
N GLN A 368 -8.08 -8.33 9.60
CA GLN A 368 -8.68 -8.27 10.93
C GLN A 368 -8.72 -9.63 11.63
N GLU A 369 -9.03 -10.72 10.91
CA GLU A 369 -8.95 -12.09 11.44
C GLU A 369 -7.52 -12.43 11.90
N ALA A 370 -6.51 -12.08 11.08
CA ALA A 370 -5.11 -12.30 11.43
C ALA A 370 -4.64 -11.42 12.61
N HIS A 371 -5.07 -10.16 12.65
CA HIS A 371 -4.76 -9.20 13.72
C HIS A 371 -5.40 -9.61 15.07
N ALA A 372 -6.62 -10.15 15.04
CA ALA A 372 -7.31 -10.66 16.23
C ALA A 372 -6.60 -11.86 16.92
N THR A 373 -5.58 -12.47 16.30
CA THR A 373 -4.85 -13.63 16.87
C THR A 373 -3.87 -13.28 18.01
N ARG A 374 -3.85 -12.04 18.53
CA ARG A 374 -2.96 -11.52 19.60
C ARG A 374 -2.60 -12.53 20.69
N ASN A 375 -3.60 -13.15 21.31
CA ASN A 375 -3.40 -14.09 22.43
C ASN A 375 -2.80 -15.44 21.99
N GLU A 376 -3.09 -15.90 20.77
CA GLU A 376 -2.49 -17.11 20.19
C GLU A 376 -1.01 -16.86 19.86
N LEU A 377 -0.71 -15.71 19.24
CA LEU A 377 0.65 -15.32 18.88
C LEU A 377 1.56 -15.19 20.11
N ILE A 378 1.10 -14.51 21.17
CA ILE A 378 1.84 -14.41 22.44
C ILE A 378 2.12 -15.80 23.01
N ARG A 379 1.10 -16.67 23.08
CA ARG A 379 1.22 -18.05 23.59
C ARG A 379 2.19 -18.88 22.75
N HIS A 380 2.24 -18.66 21.44
CA HIS A 380 3.15 -19.36 20.53
C HIS A 380 4.61 -18.94 20.77
N ILE A 381 4.88 -17.64 20.95
CA ILE A 381 6.20 -17.11 21.33
C ILE A 381 6.61 -17.63 22.73
N GLU A 382 5.67 -17.63 23.67
CA GLU A 382 5.85 -18.10 25.05
C GLU A 382 6.27 -19.57 25.11
N ARG A 383 5.64 -20.44 24.31
CA ARG A 383 6.03 -21.85 24.16
C ARG A 383 7.50 -22.01 23.76
N TYR A 384 8.00 -21.21 22.81
CA TYR A 384 9.42 -21.25 22.43
C TYR A 384 10.34 -20.63 23.48
N SER A 385 9.84 -19.68 24.29
CA SER A 385 10.57 -19.15 25.44
C SER A 385 10.75 -20.22 26.51
N HIS A 386 9.66 -20.91 26.86
CA HIS A 386 9.66 -22.04 27.81
C HIS A 386 10.61 -23.14 27.31
N TYR A 387 10.57 -23.48 26.02
CA TYR A 387 11.49 -24.44 25.42
C TYR A 387 12.98 -24.11 25.65
N GLY A 388 13.37 -22.84 25.52
CA GLY A 388 14.74 -22.39 25.78
C GLY A 388 15.17 -22.60 27.24
N ILE A 389 14.31 -22.24 28.18
CA ILE A 389 14.55 -22.36 29.63
C ILE A 389 14.54 -23.84 30.06
N PHE A 390 13.58 -24.63 29.59
CA PHE A 390 13.51 -26.07 29.84
C PHE A 390 14.76 -26.79 29.32
N THR A 391 15.29 -26.38 28.16
CA THR A 391 16.57 -26.88 27.62
C THR A 391 17.77 -26.56 28.53
N PHE A 392 17.71 -25.49 29.32
CA PHE A 392 18.73 -25.20 30.34
C PHE A 392 18.58 -26.15 31.53
N ILE A 393 17.37 -26.27 32.08
CA ILE A 393 17.06 -27.11 33.25
C ILE A 393 17.41 -28.58 32.99
N ASP A 394 16.91 -29.16 31.89
CA ASP A 394 17.21 -30.53 31.44
C ASP A 394 18.73 -30.83 31.38
N LYS A 395 19.52 -29.86 30.91
CA LYS A 395 20.96 -30.05 30.71
C LYS A 395 21.82 -29.77 31.94
N TYR A 396 21.35 -28.93 32.87
CA TYR A 396 22.18 -28.43 33.98
C TYR A 396 21.77 -28.95 35.36
N HIS A 397 20.53 -29.42 35.59
CA HIS A 397 20.06 -29.89 36.91
C HIS A 397 21.01 -30.93 37.55
N LYS A 398 21.68 -31.75 36.72
CA LYS A 398 22.61 -32.81 37.13
C LYS A 398 23.79 -32.32 37.97
N ASN A 399 24.14 -31.04 37.88
CA ASN A 399 25.23 -30.45 38.66
C ASN A 399 24.92 -30.31 40.15
N TRP A 400 23.65 -30.40 40.56
CA TRP A 400 23.21 -30.16 41.94
C TRP A 400 22.56 -31.37 42.62
N LEU A 401 22.47 -32.52 41.93
CA LEU A 401 21.88 -33.74 42.48
C LEU A 401 22.71 -34.28 43.65
N ASN A 402 22.03 -34.63 44.75
CA ASN A 402 22.64 -35.40 45.83
C ASN A 402 21.65 -36.45 46.37
N PRO A 403 21.55 -37.63 45.71
CA PRO A 403 20.62 -38.69 46.11
C PRO A 403 20.86 -39.20 47.53
N ALA A 404 22.08 -39.10 48.06
CA ALA A 404 22.41 -39.54 49.42
C ALA A 404 21.81 -38.65 50.52
N LYS A 405 21.40 -37.42 50.17
CA LYS A 405 20.73 -36.45 51.05
C LYS A 405 19.26 -36.21 50.66
N GLY A 406 18.67 -37.09 49.85
CA GLY A 406 17.26 -36.97 49.43
C GLY A 406 16.99 -35.92 48.33
N ARG A 407 18.04 -35.31 47.76
CA ARG A 407 17.94 -34.29 46.71
C ARG A 407 17.99 -34.94 45.32
N ASP A 408 16.82 -35.39 44.86
CA ASP A 408 16.63 -36.11 43.60
C ASP A 408 16.41 -35.19 42.38
N GLU A 409 16.19 -35.80 41.21
CA GLU A 409 16.01 -35.09 39.94
C GLU A 409 14.78 -34.18 39.94
N ALA A 410 13.65 -34.68 40.45
CA ALA A 410 12.40 -33.91 40.51
C ALA A 410 12.51 -32.71 41.47
N THR A 411 13.17 -32.88 42.61
CA THR A 411 13.37 -31.82 43.61
C THR A 411 14.21 -30.67 43.03
N VAL A 412 15.35 -30.98 42.39
CA VAL A 412 16.19 -29.94 41.77
C VAL A 412 15.46 -29.26 40.61
N GLN A 413 14.79 -30.02 39.73
CA GLN A 413 14.08 -29.45 38.58
C GLN A 413 12.91 -28.55 39.01
N ARG A 414 12.13 -28.94 40.02
CA ARG A 414 11.06 -28.10 40.60
C ARG A 414 11.59 -26.80 41.19
N ALA A 415 12.68 -26.86 41.95
CA ALA A 415 13.34 -25.66 42.46
C ALA A 415 13.80 -24.74 41.32
N MET A 416 14.46 -25.29 40.29
CA MET A 416 14.90 -24.53 39.10
C MET A 416 13.72 -23.85 38.39
N LEU A 417 12.59 -24.52 38.25
CA LEU A 417 11.39 -23.97 37.60
C LEU A 417 10.76 -22.85 38.44
N GLY A 418 10.59 -23.03 39.76
CA GLY A 418 10.01 -22.01 40.63
C GLY A 418 10.81 -20.69 40.65
N ILE A 419 12.14 -20.78 40.49
CA ILE A 419 13.05 -19.62 40.45
C ILE A 419 13.02 -18.94 39.08
N LEU A 420 12.98 -19.71 37.99
CA LEU A 420 13.06 -19.18 36.61
C LEU A 420 11.69 -18.75 36.05
N PHE A 421 10.59 -19.18 36.68
CA PHE A 421 9.20 -18.83 36.35
C PHE A 421 8.43 -18.28 37.57
N PRO A 422 8.89 -17.18 38.20
CA PRO A 422 8.29 -16.69 39.43
C PRO A 422 6.82 -16.27 39.24
N MET A 423 6.43 -15.73 38.08
CA MET A 423 5.04 -15.32 37.82
C MET A 423 4.10 -16.47 37.43
N SER A 424 4.61 -17.66 37.16
CA SER A 424 3.79 -18.78 36.73
C SER A 424 3.34 -19.65 37.91
N ASP A 425 2.25 -20.38 37.72
CA ASP A 425 1.84 -21.42 38.66
C ASP A 425 2.86 -22.58 38.62
N PRO A 426 3.45 -22.98 39.78
CA PRO A 426 4.47 -24.03 39.81
C PRO A 426 3.99 -25.39 39.29
N ASP A 427 2.74 -25.77 39.56
CA ASP A 427 2.20 -27.06 39.11
C ASP A 427 1.93 -27.06 37.60
N THR A 428 1.42 -25.96 37.05
CA THR A 428 1.23 -25.77 35.60
C THR A 428 2.57 -25.85 34.86
N ILE A 429 3.60 -25.12 35.31
CA ILE A 429 4.93 -25.17 34.70
C ILE A 429 5.62 -26.52 34.90
N TRP A 430 5.40 -27.19 36.03
CA TRP A 430 5.87 -28.55 36.24
C TRP A 430 5.24 -29.53 35.24
N GLN A 431 3.93 -29.44 34.99
CA GLN A 431 3.25 -30.25 33.99
C GLN A 431 3.77 -29.96 32.57
N GLU A 432 3.94 -28.69 32.20
CA GLU A 432 4.57 -28.33 30.91
C GLU A 432 5.97 -28.92 30.77
N PHE A 433 6.81 -28.81 31.81
CA PHE A 433 8.15 -29.39 31.83
C PHE A 433 8.14 -30.92 31.76
N GLN A 434 7.18 -31.61 32.40
CA GLN A 434 7.05 -33.07 32.25
C GLN A 434 6.68 -33.51 30.82
N THR A 435 6.05 -32.64 30.02
CA THR A 435 5.81 -32.90 28.59
C THR A 435 6.98 -32.51 27.68
N TYR A 436 7.95 -31.76 28.19
CA TYR A 436 9.12 -31.32 27.41
C TYR A 436 9.97 -32.50 26.95
N ARG A 437 10.46 -32.41 25.71
CA ARG A 437 11.50 -33.28 25.17
C ARG A 437 12.49 -32.45 24.37
N TRP A 438 13.78 -32.71 24.55
CA TRP A 438 14.79 -32.13 23.68
C TRP A 438 14.69 -32.71 22.28
N GLU A 439 14.57 -31.84 21.28
CA GLU A 439 14.35 -32.16 19.88
C GLU A 439 15.17 -31.21 19.00
N LYS A 440 15.48 -31.64 17.79
CA LYS A 440 16.25 -30.81 16.84
C LYS A 440 15.34 -29.80 16.14
N ILE A 441 15.16 -28.65 16.76
CA ILE A 441 14.43 -27.50 16.22
C ILE A 441 15.22 -26.82 15.07
N PRO A 442 14.54 -26.27 14.04
CA PRO A 442 15.18 -25.44 12.99
C PRO A 442 15.96 -24.23 13.54
N GLU A 443 17.08 -23.87 12.90
CA GLU A 443 17.99 -22.84 13.41
C GLU A 443 17.31 -21.47 13.61
N ALA A 444 16.37 -21.08 12.73
CA ALA A 444 15.63 -19.82 12.85
C ALA A 444 14.84 -19.69 14.17
N ILE A 445 14.20 -20.78 14.60
CA ILE A 445 13.50 -20.86 15.89
C ILE A 445 14.52 -21.01 17.03
N TRP A 446 15.54 -21.87 16.84
CA TRP A 446 16.55 -22.12 17.85
C TRP A 446 17.36 -20.86 18.23
N GLN A 447 17.53 -19.89 17.34
CA GLN A 447 18.14 -18.59 17.66
C GLN A 447 17.34 -17.79 18.71
N PHE A 448 16.01 -17.88 18.73
CA PHE A 448 15.17 -17.31 19.78
C PHE A 448 15.29 -18.12 21.08
N CYS A 449 15.09 -19.45 21.00
CA CYS A 449 15.21 -20.34 22.16
C CYS A 449 16.60 -20.27 22.84
N ARG A 450 17.66 -20.03 22.06
CA ARG A 450 19.04 -19.91 22.55
C ARG A 450 19.27 -18.67 23.40
N GLU A 451 18.62 -17.55 23.11
CA GLU A 451 18.72 -16.38 24.00
C GLU A 451 17.95 -16.58 25.29
N ARG A 452 16.79 -17.25 25.26
CA ARG A 452 16.07 -17.64 26.49
C ARG A 452 16.85 -18.66 27.32
N TYR A 453 17.55 -19.59 26.66
CA TYR A 453 18.52 -20.51 27.30
C TYR A 453 19.71 -19.75 27.93
N ARG A 454 20.28 -18.76 27.23
CA ARG A 454 21.39 -17.92 27.73
C ARG A 454 20.95 -17.09 28.91
N TRP A 455 19.81 -16.40 28.79
CA TRP A 455 19.19 -15.66 29.88
C TRP A 455 18.98 -16.56 31.11
N ALA A 456 18.41 -17.76 30.95
CA ALA A 456 18.24 -18.69 32.08
C ALA A 456 19.59 -19.09 32.71
N LYS A 457 20.60 -19.35 31.88
CA LYS A 457 21.97 -19.66 32.33
C LYS A 457 22.64 -18.48 33.05
N ASP A 458 22.40 -17.26 32.63
CA ASP A 458 23.03 -16.04 33.18
C ASP A 458 22.29 -15.54 34.43
N GLN A 459 20.97 -15.73 34.50
CA GLN A 459 20.17 -15.46 35.70
C GLN A 459 20.36 -16.54 36.78
N TRP A 460 20.59 -17.81 36.39
CA TRP A 460 20.68 -18.91 37.35
C TRP A 460 21.71 -18.68 38.47
N PRO A 461 22.97 -18.28 38.22
CA PRO A 461 23.90 -17.93 39.30
C PRO A 461 23.36 -16.84 40.23
N ASN A 462 22.80 -15.76 39.67
CA ASN A 462 22.35 -14.60 40.45
C ASN A 462 21.13 -14.93 41.34
N LEU A 463 20.17 -15.69 40.81
CA LEU A 463 18.95 -16.07 41.51
C LEU A 463 19.17 -17.25 42.47
N SER A 464 20.01 -18.22 42.08
CA SER A 464 20.22 -19.46 42.85
C SER A 464 21.39 -19.40 43.83
N ASP A 465 22.20 -18.33 43.88
CA ASP A 465 23.40 -18.21 44.74
C ASP A 465 23.12 -18.64 46.19
N ARG A 466 22.00 -18.17 46.76
CA ARG A 466 21.58 -18.51 48.14
C ARG A 466 21.24 -20.00 48.30
N ILE A 467 20.55 -20.59 47.34
CA ILE A 467 20.05 -21.97 47.39
C ILE A 467 21.19 -22.95 47.14
N THR A 468 21.99 -22.69 46.10
CA THR A 468 23.18 -23.47 45.78
C THR A 468 24.21 -23.37 46.91
N THR A 469 24.33 -22.21 47.57
CA THR A 469 25.12 -22.08 48.81
C THR A 469 24.56 -22.95 49.94
N VAL A 470 23.25 -22.91 50.24
CA VAL A 470 22.67 -23.77 51.29
C VAL A 470 22.85 -25.25 50.97
N TRP A 471 22.58 -25.67 49.73
CA TRP A 471 22.82 -27.04 49.26
C TRP A 471 24.29 -27.46 49.44
N VAL A 472 25.24 -26.60 49.10
CA VAL A 472 26.68 -26.85 49.32
C VAL A 472 27.02 -26.94 50.81
N LEU A 473 26.45 -26.08 51.66
CA LEU A 473 26.67 -26.13 53.11
C LEU A 473 26.07 -27.39 53.74
N GLN A 474 24.90 -27.85 53.28
CA GLN A 474 24.31 -29.15 53.63
C GLN A 474 25.19 -30.31 53.13
N ASP A 475 25.70 -30.24 51.90
CA ASP A 475 26.58 -31.26 51.31
C ASP A 475 27.89 -31.43 52.13
N TYR A 476 28.41 -30.35 52.72
CA TYR A 476 29.54 -30.38 53.67
C TYR A 476 29.16 -30.67 55.13
N GLY A 477 27.86 -30.84 55.45
CA GLY A 477 27.39 -31.10 56.82
C GLY A 477 27.50 -29.91 57.77
N LEU A 478 27.55 -28.68 57.24
CA LEU A 478 27.64 -27.43 57.99
C LEU A 478 26.26 -26.88 58.40
N ILE A 479 25.19 -27.35 57.75
CA ILE A 479 23.78 -27.07 58.05
C ILE A 479 23.03 -28.42 58.04
N PRO A 480 22.02 -28.64 58.91
CA PRO A 480 21.23 -29.87 58.89
C PRO A 480 20.48 -30.09 57.56
N ASP A 481 20.30 -31.35 57.19
CA ASP A 481 19.60 -31.79 55.97
C ASP A 481 18.06 -31.64 56.06
N GLU A 482 17.56 -31.11 57.18
CA GLU A 482 16.14 -30.86 57.49
C GLU A 482 15.76 -29.37 57.32
N VAL A 483 16.74 -28.51 57.00
CA VAL A 483 16.53 -27.06 56.85
C VAL A 483 16.08 -26.74 55.42
N ASP A 484 14.79 -26.51 55.25
CA ASP A 484 14.21 -25.99 54.01
C ASP A 484 14.48 -24.49 53.82
N VAL A 485 14.48 -24.05 52.57
CA VAL A 485 14.79 -22.66 52.19
C VAL A 485 13.61 -22.01 51.51
N ASP A 486 13.07 -20.97 52.16
CA ASP A 486 12.06 -20.09 51.58
C ASP A 486 12.73 -18.92 50.87
N MET A 487 12.65 -18.90 49.53
CA MET A 487 13.13 -17.78 48.73
C MET A 487 11.99 -16.82 48.44
N GLN A 488 12.01 -15.64 49.06
CA GLN A 488 11.13 -14.53 48.69
C GLN A 488 11.67 -13.83 47.44
N ILE A 489 10.87 -13.86 46.37
CA ILE A 489 11.12 -13.15 45.11
C ILE A 489 10.15 -11.97 45.07
N ILE A 490 10.69 -10.75 44.97
CA ILE A 490 9.91 -9.54 44.74
C ILE A 490 9.74 -9.40 43.22
N VAL A 491 8.50 -9.29 42.74
CA VAL A 491 8.20 -9.43 41.31
C VAL A 491 7.69 -8.14 40.65
N ASP A 492 7.54 -7.06 41.41
CA ASP A 492 7.14 -5.74 40.93
C ASP A 492 8.08 -4.61 41.37
N ASP A 493 8.18 -3.55 40.56
CA ASP A 493 9.01 -2.37 40.89
C ASP A 493 8.55 -1.65 42.18
N ARG A 494 7.28 -1.82 42.58
CA ARG A 494 6.72 -1.20 43.79
C ARG A 494 6.98 -2.00 45.06
N HIS A 495 7.60 -3.18 44.95
CA HIS A 495 7.92 -4.09 46.06
C HIS A 495 6.68 -4.52 46.87
N THR A 496 5.53 -4.65 46.19
CA THR A 496 4.26 -5.06 46.80
C THR A 496 3.86 -6.51 46.50
N ASP A 497 4.41 -7.13 45.46
CA ASP A 497 4.17 -8.54 45.13
C ASP A 497 5.39 -9.39 45.53
N ILE A 498 5.25 -10.13 46.64
CA ILE A 498 6.29 -10.98 47.22
C ILE A 498 5.83 -12.44 47.12
N LYS A 499 6.47 -13.22 46.25
CA LYS A 499 6.20 -14.66 46.14
C LYS A 499 7.26 -15.47 46.86
N THR A 500 6.82 -16.34 47.77
CA THR A 500 7.70 -17.32 48.42
C THR A 500 7.82 -18.58 47.54
N VAL A 501 9.04 -18.91 47.13
CA VAL A 501 9.38 -20.19 46.52
C VAL A 501 9.91 -21.09 47.62
N HIS A 502 9.10 -22.06 48.04
CA HIS A 502 9.49 -23.10 49.00
C HIS A 502 10.43 -24.09 48.31
N ILE A 503 11.67 -24.20 48.81
CA ILE A 503 12.67 -25.10 48.25
C ILE A 503 12.97 -26.16 49.30
N HIS A 504 12.18 -27.24 49.19
CA HIS A 504 12.36 -28.44 49.98
C HIS A 504 13.71 -29.08 49.66
N THR A 505 14.46 -29.38 50.72
CA THR A 505 15.81 -29.97 50.61
C THR A 505 15.77 -31.49 50.53
N GLN A 506 14.61 -32.08 50.86
CA GLN A 506 14.28 -33.49 50.68
C GLN A 506 13.07 -33.63 49.75
N GLY A 507 13.07 -34.66 48.90
CA GLY A 507 11.89 -35.01 48.11
C GLY A 507 10.67 -35.26 49.01
N SER A 508 9.52 -34.70 48.62
CA SER A 508 8.28 -34.78 49.41
C SER A 508 7.89 -36.23 49.70
N SER A 509 7.98 -36.64 50.97
CA SER A 509 7.33 -37.86 51.44
C SER A 509 5.82 -37.73 51.19
N GLU A 510 5.20 -38.77 50.65
CA GLU A 510 3.87 -38.71 50.03
C GLU A 510 2.79 -38.11 50.95
N GLY A 511 2.03 -37.15 50.41
CA GLY A 511 0.67 -36.85 50.87
C GLY A 511 0.56 -35.81 52.00
N ASN A 512 0.52 -34.53 51.63
CA ASN A 512 -0.35 -33.58 52.30
C ASN A 512 -0.92 -32.58 51.30
N SER A 513 -2.24 -32.37 51.35
CA SER A 513 -2.92 -31.32 50.58
C SER A 513 -2.40 -29.95 51.01
N PRO A 514 -2.32 -28.94 50.11
CA PRO A 514 -2.01 -27.59 50.52
C PRO A 514 -3.09 -27.10 51.50
N GLU A 515 -2.68 -26.81 52.74
CA GLU A 515 -3.54 -26.08 53.66
C GLU A 515 -3.85 -24.72 53.04
N ARG A 516 -5.15 -24.45 52.92
CA ARG A 516 -5.67 -23.17 52.46
C ARG A 516 -5.26 -22.13 53.50
N SER A 517 -4.41 -21.18 53.12
CA SER A 517 -4.12 -20.03 53.96
C SER A 517 -5.37 -19.17 54.06
N ASP A 518 -6.12 -19.32 55.15
CA ASP A 518 -7.30 -18.50 55.43
C ASP A 518 -6.87 -17.04 55.68
N GLU A 519 -7.20 -16.16 54.73
CA GLU A 519 -7.26 -14.73 54.98
C GLU A 519 -8.58 -14.33 55.67
N GLN A 520 -8.58 -13.14 56.27
CA GLN A 520 -9.72 -12.42 56.84
C GLN A 520 -10.23 -12.89 58.21
N LEU A 521 -9.48 -12.47 59.24
CA LEU A 521 -10.09 -11.93 60.45
C LEU A 521 -10.71 -10.57 60.13
N ASP A 522 -12.05 -10.49 60.09
CA ASP A 522 -12.79 -9.23 60.21
C ASP A 522 -13.78 -9.33 61.37
N ASN A 523 -13.89 -8.26 62.15
CA ASN A 523 -14.59 -8.23 63.45
C ASN A 523 -16.12 -8.13 63.29
N PRO A 524 -16.92 -8.83 64.13
CA PRO A 524 -18.37 -8.62 64.21
C PRO A 524 -18.79 -7.73 65.40
N GLU A 525 -19.45 -6.60 65.12
CA GLU A 525 -20.26 -5.68 65.98
C GLU A 525 -20.37 -4.34 65.19
N GLU A 526 -21.42 -3.51 65.14
CA GLU A 526 -22.83 -3.44 65.56
C GLU A 526 -23.52 -2.46 64.54
N ALA A 527 -24.84 -2.35 64.31
CA ALA A 527 -26.06 -3.04 64.75
C ALA A 527 -27.24 -2.64 63.82
N SER A 528 -28.43 -3.26 63.97
CA SER A 528 -29.73 -2.92 63.34
C SER A 528 -29.83 -3.06 61.81
N GLY A 529 -30.93 -3.54 61.21
CA GLY A 529 -32.22 -3.93 61.77
C GLY A 529 -33.35 -3.43 60.86
N ASP A 530 -34.09 -4.35 60.24
CA ASP A 530 -35.56 -4.31 60.25
C ASP A 530 -36.15 -5.56 59.60
N ILE A 531 -37.19 -6.08 60.26
CA ILE A 531 -38.12 -7.07 59.72
C ILE A 531 -39.37 -6.28 59.37
N ASN A 532 -39.91 -6.46 58.16
CA ASN A 532 -41.36 -6.55 57.97
C ASN A 532 -41.70 -7.26 56.66
N GLU A 533 -42.74 -8.08 56.74
CA GLU A 533 -43.58 -8.45 55.62
C GLU A 533 -44.59 -7.30 55.35
N ASP A 534 -45.14 -7.25 54.12
CA ASP A 534 -46.00 -6.21 53.52
C ASP A 534 -45.34 -4.86 53.14
#